data_AF-A0A392PFQ5-F1
#
_entry.id   AF-A0A392PFQ5-F1
#
_cell.length_a   1.000
_cell.length_b   1.000
_cell.length_c   1.000
_cell.angle_alpha   90.00
_cell.angle_beta   90.00
_cell.angle_gamma   90.00
#
_symmetry.space_group_name_H-M   'P 1'
#
loop_
_entity.id
_entity.type
_entity.pdbx_description
1 polymer ?
#
loop_
_entity_poly.entity_id
_entity_poly.type
_entity_poly.pdbx_seq_one_letter_code
_entity_poly.pdbx_strand_id
1 'polypeptide(L)'
;QPDIVMDSLSVHGLGLVHPKKVFNFYNELHAYLASCGVDGVKVDVQNIIETLGAGHGGRVSLTRSYNHALEASISRNFSDNGCIACMCHNTDGLYSAKQTAVVRASDDFYPRDPASHTIHISSVAYNSLFLGEFMQPDWDMFHSLHPAAEYHAAARAIGGCPIYVSDKPGNHNFDLLKKLVLPDGSVLRAKLP
;
A
#
# COMPACT_ATOMS: atom_id res chain seq x y z
N GLN A 1 23.48 8.30 3.32
CA GLN A 1 23.10 9.32 2.32
C GLN A 1 22.05 10.20 3.00
N PRO A 2 22.13 11.54 2.93
CA PRO A 2 21.07 12.38 3.47
C PRO A 2 19.78 12.04 2.74
N ASP A 3 18.73 11.73 3.51
CA ASP A 3 17.40 11.48 2.96
C ASP A 3 16.72 12.84 2.84
N ILE A 4 16.56 13.31 1.60
CA ILE A 4 15.95 14.61 1.26
C ILE A 4 14.60 14.79 1.96
N VAL A 5 13.86 13.69 2.15
CA VAL A 5 12.55 13.72 2.81
C VAL A 5 12.70 13.98 4.30
N MET A 6 13.60 13.24 4.97
CA MET A 6 13.81 13.39 6.42
C MET A 6 14.45 14.74 6.78
N ASP A 7 15.35 15.24 5.93
CA ASP A 7 15.94 16.56 6.10
C ASP A 7 14.86 17.66 5.98
N SER A 8 13.96 17.55 5.00
CA SER A 8 12.84 18.49 4.84
C SER A 8 11.91 18.49 6.05
N LEU A 9 11.55 17.32 6.59
CA LEU A 9 10.74 17.19 7.80
C LEU A 9 11.42 17.81 9.03
N SER A 10 12.74 17.70 9.13
CA SER A 10 13.50 18.29 10.25
C SER A 10 13.49 19.83 10.22
N VAL A 11 13.51 20.41 9.03
CA VAL A 11 13.56 21.87 8.82
C VAL A 11 12.17 22.50 8.91
N HIS A 12 11.16 21.87 8.32
CA HIS A 12 9.82 22.44 8.20
C HIS A 12 8.83 21.93 9.26
N GLY A 13 9.18 20.85 9.96
CA GLY A 13 8.27 20.15 10.86
C GLY A 13 7.21 19.35 10.10
N LEU A 14 6.40 18.62 10.86
CA LEU A 14 5.31 17.81 10.35
C LEU A 14 3.99 18.21 11.00
N GLY A 15 3.01 18.57 10.17
CA GLY A 15 1.66 18.87 10.61
C GLY A 15 0.90 17.59 11.00
N LEU A 16 0.11 17.67 12.07
CA LEU A 16 -0.75 16.58 12.53
C LEU A 16 -2.18 17.11 12.68
N VAL A 17 -3.15 16.47 12.02
CA VAL A 17 -4.57 16.73 12.28
C VAL A 17 -4.88 16.22 13.68
N HIS A 18 -5.50 17.06 14.51
CA HIS A 18 -5.81 16.66 15.89
C HIS A 18 -6.63 15.34 15.89
N PRO A 19 -6.33 14.35 16.75
CA PRO A 19 -6.92 13.00 16.67
C PRO A 19 -8.45 12.97 16.70
N LYS A 20 -9.09 13.92 17.40
CA LYS A 20 -10.55 14.06 17.44
C LYS A 20 -11.18 14.56 16.14
N LYS A 21 -10.39 15.04 15.18
CA LYS A 21 -10.84 15.61 13.90
C LYS A 21 -10.39 14.80 12.68
N VAL A 22 -9.51 13.82 12.87
CA VAL A 22 -8.90 13.06 11.76
C VAL A 22 -9.93 12.28 10.94
N PHE A 23 -11.01 11.77 11.56
CA PHE A 23 -12.11 11.16 10.83
C PHE A 23 -12.78 12.13 9.86
N ASN A 24 -13.08 13.36 10.30
CA ASN A 24 -13.71 14.34 9.41
C ASN A 24 -12.78 14.70 8.25
N PHE A 25 -11.49 14.88 8.53
CA PHE A 25 -10.49 15.14 7.50
C PHE A 25 -10.46 14.02 6.44
N TYR A 26 -10.33 12.75 6.86
CA TYR A 26 -10.34 11.64 5.91
C TYR A 26 -11.69 11.49 5.21
N ASN A 27 -12.80 11.67 5.91
CA ASN A 27 -14.12 11.48 5.36
C ASN A 27 -14.48 12.54 4.33
N GLU A 28 -14.14 13.81 4.56
CA GLU A 28 -14.34 14.88 3.59
C GLU A 28 -13.50 14.65 2.32
N LEU A 29 -12.23 14.26 2.48
CA LEU A 29 -11.35 13.93 1.35
C LEU A 29 -11.88 12.73 0.56
N HIS A 30 -12.20 11.62 1.22
CA HIS A 30 -12.65 10.42 0.53
C HIS A 30 -14.05 10.57 -0.06
N ALA A 31 -14.96 11.31 0.58
CA ALA A 31 -16.26 11.63 0.00
C ALA A 31 -16.11 12.45 -1.29
N TYR A 32 -15.19 13.41 -1.32
CA TYR A 32 -14.88 14.15 -2.54
C TYR A 32 -14.31 13.23 -3.64
N LEU A 33 -13.32 12.40 -3.32
CA LEU A 33 -12.75 11.45 -4.28
C LEU A 33 -13.82 10.49 -4.84
N ALA A 34 -14.67 9.94 -3.98
CA ALA A 34 -15.79 9.09 -4.38
C ALA A 34 -16.78 9.84 -5.28
N SER A 35 -17.08 11.12 -4.99
CA SER A 35 -17.92 11.95 -5.85
C SER A 35 -17.33 12.21 -7.25
N CYS A 36 -16.01 12.08 -7.38
CA CYS A 36 -15.28 12.14 -8.65
C CYS A 36 -15.17 10.79 -9.36
N GLY A 37 -15.75 9.72 -8.81
CA GLY A 37 -15.71 8.37 -9.39
C GLY A 37 -14.44 7.58 -9.07
N VAL A 38 -13.73 7.93 -7.99
CA VAL A 38 -12.59 7.13 -7.50
C VAL A 38 -13.09 5.95 -6.66
N ASP A 39 -12.57 4.75 -6.93
CA ASP A 39 -13.01 3.50 -6.27
C ASP A 39 -12.25 3.17 -4.97
N GLY A 40 -11.14 3.87 -4.70
CA GLY A 40 -10.31 3.62 -3.53
C GLY A 40 -9.02 4.43 -3.50
N VAL A 41 -8.19 4.19 -2.50
CA VAL A 41 -6.94 4.94 -2.28
C VAL A 41 -5.76 4.04 -1.92
N LYS A 42 -4.55 4.45 -2.29
CA LYS A 42 -3.30 3.96 -1.67
C LYS A 42 -2.86 5.01 -0.66
N VAL A 43 -2.70 4.62 0.60
CA VAL A 43 -2.30 5.53 1.68
C VAL A 43 -0.88 5.22 2.09
N ASP A 44 0.02 6.17 1.83
CA ASP A 44 1.45 6.02 2.03
C ASP A 44 1.95 6.71 3.30
N VAL A 45 3.20 6.44 3.69
CA VAL A 45 3.90 7.10 4.80
C VAL A 45 3.19 6.94 6.16
N GLN A 46 2.43 5.86 6.37
CA GLN A 46 1.59 5.71 7.57
C GLN A 46 2.39 5.57 8.87
N ASN A 47 3.57 4.95 8.81
CA ASN A 47 4.47 4.77 9.96
C ASN A 47 4.93 6.10 10.58
N ILE A 48 4.84 7.22 9.86
CA ILE A 48 5.27 8.52 10.40
C ILE A 48 4.52 8.91 11.67
N ILE A 49 3.28 8.42 11.84
CA ILE A 49 2.44 8.68 13.01
C ILE A 49 3.10 8.25 14.31
N GLU A 50 3.95 7.21 14.29
CA GLU A 50 4.68 6.76 15.48
C GLU A 50 5.58 7.83 16.07
N THR A 51 6.06 8.75 15.23
CA THR A 51 6.96 9.85 15.64
C THR A 51 6.21 11.03 16.26
N LEU A 52 4.88 11.07 16.19
CA LEU A 52 4.06 12.24 16.52
C LEU A 52 3.24 12.09 17.81
N GLY A 53 3.49 11.03 18.59
CA GLY A 53 2.70 10.70 19.78
C GLY A 53 2.81 11.69 20.95
N ALA A 54 3.87 12.51 20.99
CA ALA A 54 4.06 13.50 22.05
C ALA A 54 2.91 14.52 22.08
N GLY A 55 2.34 14.76 23.26
CA GLY A 55 1.17 15.65 23.43
C GLY A 55 -0.18 15.04 22.99
N HIS A 56 -0.21 13.83 22.45
CA HIS A 56 -1.41 13.20 21.87
C HIS A 56 -1.77 11.84 22.49
N GLY A 57 -1.30 11.58 23.72
CA GLY A 57 -1.57 10.31 24.43
C GLY A 57 -0.61 9.16 24.08
N GLY A 58 0.50 9.47 23.39
CA GLY A 58 1.53 8.50 23.01
C GLY A 58 1.25 7.81 21.68
N ARG A 59 2.30 7.19 21.10
CA ARG A 59 2.25 6.60 19.76
C ARG A 59 1.10 5.60 19.57
N VAL A 60 0.87 4.73 20.55
CA VAL A 60 -0.16 3.67 20.47
C VAL A 60 -1.58 4.27 20.33
N SER A 61 -1.91 5.26 21.17
CA SER A 61 -3.22 5.90 21.17
C SER A 61 -3.45 6.69 19.88
N LEU A 62 -2.40 7.38 19.41
CA LEU A 62 -2.44 8.18 18.19
C LEU A 62 -2.60 7.29 16.95
N THR A 63 -1.74 6.28 16.79
CA THR A 63 -1.78 5.32 15.67
C THR A 63 -3.12 4.63 15.57
N ARG A 64 -3.70 4.21 16.70
CA ARG A 64 -5.04 3.61 16.73
C ARG A 64 -6.13 4.58 16.27
N SER A 65 -6.07 5.83 16.73
CA SER A 65 -7.05 6.85 16.35
C SER A 65 -6.99 7.13 14.84
N TYR A 66 -5.79 7.21 14.27
CA TYR A 66 -5.58 7.42 12.84
C TYR A 66 -6.04 6.22 12.00
N ASN A 67 -5.66 5.00 12.38
CA ASN A 67 -6.09 3.78 11.67
C ASN A 67 -7.61 3.62 11.67
N HIS A 68 -8.26 3.71 12.84
CA HIS A 68 -9.72 3.57 12.92
C HIS A 68 -10.45 4.66 12.11
N ALA A 69 -9.95 5.89 12.13
CA ALA A 69 -10.54 6.97 11.36
C ALA A 69 -10.37 6.78 9.86
N LEU A 70 -9.20 6.28 9.43
CA LEU A 70 -8.94 5.93 8.04
C LEU A 70 -9.91 4.84 7.59
N GLU A 71 -9.95 3.71 8.28
CA GLU A 71 -10.82 2.58 7.95
C GLU A 71 -12.31 2.96 7.94
N ALA A 72 -12.76 3.74 8.93
CA ALA A 72 -14.14 4.23 8.97
C ALA A 72 -14.47 5.13 7.77
N SER A 73 -13.51 5.95 7.32
CA SER A 73 -13.69 6.77 6.11
C SER A 73 -13.70 5.91 4.84
N ILE A 74 -12.80 4.92 4.73
CA ILE A 74 -12.77 4.00 3.58
C ILE A 74 -14.11 3.25 3.47
N SER A 75 -14.53 2.58 4.55
CA SER A 75 -15.77 1.80 4.58
C SER A 75 -17.01 2.64 4.25
N ARG A 76 -16.99 3.94 4.58
CA ARG A 76 -18.11 4.85 4.28
C ARG A 76 -18.17 5.29 2.82
N ASN A 77 -17.03 5.44 2.15
CA ASN A 77 -16.96 6.13 0.87
C ASN A 77 -16.62 5.20 -0.32
N PHE A 78 -16.02 4.03 -0.07
CA PHE A 78 -15.61 3.07 -1.11
C PHE A 78 -16.28 1.73 -0.87
N SER A 79 -17.23 1.34 -1.72
CA SER A 79 -18.07 0.13 -1.54
C SER A 79 -17.26 -1.15 -1.41
N ASP A 80 -16.14 -1.22 -2.12
CA ASP A 80 -15.29 -2.41 -2.22
C ASP A 80 -14.17 -2.39 -1.18
N ASN A 81 -14.23 -1.46 -0.22
CA ASN A 81 -13.19 -1.24 0.79
C ASN A 81 -11.81 -1.02 0.14
N GLY A 82 -11.80 -0.23 -0.95
CA GLY A 82 -10.64 0.04 -1.78
C GLY A 82 -9.56 0.81 -1.03
N CYS A 83 -8.65 0.10 -0.36
CA CYS A 83 -7.53 0.69 0.34
C CYS A 83 -6.28 -0.19 0.25
N ILE A 84 -5.17 0.41 -0.18
CA ILE A 84 -3.82 -0.18 -0.09
C ILE A 84 -3.06 0.56 1.00
N ALA A 85 -2.73 -0.13 2.10
CA ALA A 85 -1.89 0.41 3.15
C ALA A 85 -0.41 0.29 2.77
N CYS A 86 0.34 1.39 2.85
CA CYS A 86 1.72 1.46 2.44
C CYS A 86 2.58 2.15 3.51
N MET A 87 3.84 1.72 3.63
CA MET A 87 4.75 2.13 4.71
C MET A 87 4.10 2.04 6.10
N CYS A 88 3.44 0.92 6.39
CA CYS A 88 2.56 0.75 7.56
C CYS A 88 2.94 -0.45 8.46
N HIS A 89 4.17 -0.97 8.35
CA HIS A 89 4.60 -2.21 9.02
C HIS A 89 4.92 -2.07 10.51
N ASN A 90 4.65 -0.91 11.11
CA ASN A 90 4.85 -0.77 12.54
C ASN A 90 3.83 -1.60 13.34
N THR A 91 4.24 -2.06 14.53
CA THR A 91 3.41 -2.96 15.34
C THR A 91 2.13 -2.30 15.82
N ASP A 92 2.16 -1.01 16.16
CA ASP A 92 0.95 -0.29 16.60
C ASP A 92 -0.10 -0.23 15.48
N GLY A 93 0.33 -0.07 14.23
CA GLY A 93 -0.50 -0.03 13.03
C GLY A 93 -1.08 -1.40 12.72
N LEU A 94 -0.24 -2.43 12.62
CA LEU A 94 -0.67 -3.81 12.35
C LEU A 94 -1.68 -4.30 13.39
N TYR A 95 -1.47 -4.03 14.68
CA TYR A 95 -2.41 -4.40 15.74
C TYR A 95 -3.60 -3.45 15.91
N SER A 96 -3.63 -2.32 15.20
CA SER A 96 -4.78 -1.42 15.16
C SER A 96 -5.66 -1.58 13.93
N ALA A 97 -5.14 -2.21 12.87
CA ALA A 97 -5.90 -2.51 11.66
C ALA A 97 -7.04 -3.50 11.96
N LYS A 98 -8.20 -3.29 11.35
CA LYS A 98 -9.38 -4.16 11.51
C LYS A 98 -9.97 -4.61 10.19
N GLN A 99 -9.90 -3.76 9.18
CA GLN A 99 -10.68 -3.93 7.95
C GLN A 99 -9.89 -3.62 6.69
N THR A 100 -8.79 -2.87 6.77
CA THR A 100 -7.95 -2.63 5.58
C THR A 100 -7.47 -3.95 5.00
N ALA A 101 -7.73 -4.19 3.72
CA ALA A 101 -7.55 -5.53 3.15
C ALA A 101 -6.14 -5.78 2.59
N VAL A 102 -5.46 -4.74 2.08
CA VAL A 102 -4.21 -4.88 1.33
C VAL A 102 -3.09 -4.09 1.98
N VAL A 103 -1.92 -4.70 2.11
CA VAL A 103 -0.70 -4.07 2.65
C VAL A 103 0.47 -4.24 1.69
N ARG A 104 1.11 -3.14 1.27
CA ARG A 104 2.38 -3.24 0.52
C ARG A 104 3.42 -3.94 1.37
N ALA A 105 4.03 -5.01 0.88
CA ALA A 105 4.97 -5.85 1.60
C ALA A 105 6.45 -5.57 1.26
N SER A 106 6.74 -4.48 0.56
CA SER A 106 8.09 -4.11 0.10
C SER A 106 8.37 -2.62 0.25
N ASP A 107 9.65 -2.29 0.06
CA ASP A 107 10.08 -1.02 -0.51
C ASP A 107 9.58 -0.90 -1.97
N ASP A 108 9.82 0.23 -2.61
CA ASP A 108 9.41 0.47 -3.98
C ASP A 108 10.14 -0.44 -4.99
N PHE A 109 9.48 -0.74 -6.10
CA PHE A 109 10.10 -1.29 -7.28
C PHE A 109 11.02 -0.24 -7.93
N TYR A 110 12.33 -0.52 -7.97
CA TYR A 110 13.34 0.36 -8.58
C TYR A 110 13.76 -0.14 -9.98
N PRO A 111 13.07 0.25 -11.08
CA PRO A 111 13.32 -0.28 -12.43
C PRO A 111 14.71 0.03 -13.01
N ARG A 112 15.46 0.95 -12.40
CA ARG A 112 16.78 1.36 -12.87
C ARG A 112 17.92 0.76 -12.07
N ASP A 113 17.61 -0.02 -11.04
CA ASP A 113 18.60 -0.71 -10.22
C ASP A 113 18.45 -2.23 -10.41
N PRO A 114 19.29 -2.85 -11.27
CA PRO A 114 19.25 -4.29 -11.49
C PRO A 114 19.44 -5.13 -10.23
N ALA A 115 20.19 -4.64 -9.24
CA ALA A 115 20.45 -5.37 -8.00
C ALA A 115 19.20 -5.43 -7.10
N SER A 116 18.26 -4.49 -7.28
CA SER A 116 17.03 -4.44 -6.49
C SER A 116 16.06 -5.59 -6.79
N HIS A 117 16.06 -6.16 -8.00
CA HIS A 117 14.98 -7.07 -8.43
C HIS A 117 14.92 -8.39 -7.65
N THR A 118 16.05 -9.05 -7.44
CA THR A 118 16.09 -10.32 -6.68
C THR A 118 15.86 -10.08 -5.19
N ILE A 119 16.37 -8.97 -4.66
CA ILE A 119 16.15 -8.54 -3.28
C ILE A 119 14.70 -8.18 -3.04
N HIS A 120 14.04 -7.52 -4.00
CA HIS A 120 12.62 -7.17 -3.95
C HIS A 120 11.77 -8.42 -3.81
N ILE A 121 11.93 -9.39 -4.73
CA ILE A 121 11.17 -10.64 -4.71
C ILE A 121 11.44 -11.46 -3.44
N SER A 122 12.69 -11.49 -2.98
CA SER A 122 13.02 -12.16 -1.71
C SER A 122 12.33 -11.47 -0.53
N SER A 123 12.41 -10.14 -0.45
CA SER A 123 11.82 -9.35 0.63
C SER A 123 10.30 -9.50 0.70
N VAL A 124 9.59 -9.40 -0.43
CA VAL A 124 8.13 -9.58 -0.44
C VAL A 124 7.72 -10.99 -0.02
N ALA A 125 8.47 -12.01 -0.44
CA ALA A 125 8.18 -13.39 -0.06
C ALA A 125 8.33 -13.60 1.45
N TYR A 126 9.41 -13.10 2.05
CA TYR A 126 9.63 -13.18 3.50
C TYR A 126 8.61 -12.36 4.29
N ASN A 127 8.36 -11.12 3.89
CA ASN A 127 7.43 -10.23 4.60
C ASN A 127 5.99 -10.75 4.52
N SER A 128 5.62 -11.42 3.43
CA SER A 128 4.30 -12.03 3.26
C SER A 128 3.99 -13.11 4.30
N LEU A 129 5.00 -13.82 4.83
CA LEU A 129 4.79 -14.84 5.87
C LEU A 129 4.22 -14.26 7.16
N PHE A 130 4.54 -13.01 7.48
CA PHE A 130 4.02 -12.34 8.67
C PHE A 130 2.84 -11.45 8.35
N LEU A 131 2.95 -10.62 7.29
CA LEU A 131 1.89 -9.68 6.92
C LEU A 131 0.62 -10.37 6.46
N GLY A 132 0.74 -11.56 5.83
CA GLY A 132 -0.38 -12.38 5.38
C GLY A 132 -1.33 -12.80 6.50
N GLU A 133 -0.85 -12.85 7.75
CA GLU A 133 -1.68 -13.15 8.93
C GLU A 133 -2.61 -11.98 9.32
N PHE A 134 -2.37 -10.78 8.77
CA PHE A 134 -3.15 -9.58 9.05
C PHE A 134 -3.93 -9.11 7.82
N MET A 135 -3.28 -9.08 6.65
CA MET A 135 -3.76 -8.43 5.44
C MET A 135 -3.17 -9.10 4.19
N GLN A 136 -3.83 -8.97 3.04
CA GLN A 136 -3.31 -9.47 1.77
C GLN A 136 -2.03 -8.71 1.37
N PRO A 137 -0.88 -9.39 1.23
CA PRO A 137 0.36 -8.73 0.80
C PRO A 137 0.27 -8.25 -0.66
N ASP A 138 0.54 -6.97 -0.87
CA ASP A 138 0.80 -6.33 -2.16
C ASP A 138 2.32 -6.33 -2.43
N TRP A 139 2.74 -6.95 -3.54
CA TRP A 139 4.15 -7.10 -3.89
C TRP A 139 4.70 -5.94 -4.73
N ASP A 140 3.96 -4.84 -4.79
CA ASP A 140 4.18 -3.66 -5.60
C ASP A 140 3.97 -3.90 -7.12
N MET A 141 3.86 -2.79 -7.83
CA MET A 141 3.84 -2.73 -9.29
C MET A 141 5.13 -3.28 -9.91
N PHE A 142 5.07 -3.55 -11.21
CA PHE A 142 6.24 -3.79 -12.04
C PHE A 142 6.02 -3.22 -13.45
N HIS A 143 7.08 -3.16 -14.25
CA HIS A 143 7.00 -2.76 -15.66
C HIS A 143 6.98 -4.02 -16.54
N SER A 144 5.95 -4.18 -17.36
CA SER A 144 5.77 -5.34 -18.24
C SER A 144 6.74 -5.38 -19.43
N LEU A 145 7.33 -4.24 -19.81
CA LEU A 145 8.38 -4.14 -20.83
C LEU A 145 9.82 -4.16 -20.25
N HIS A 146 9.97 -4.45 -18.96
CA HIS A 146 11.29 -4.48 -18.32
C HIS A 146 12.06 -5.76 -18.64
N PRO A 147 13.42 -5.75 -18.70
CA PRO A 147 14.22 -6.98 -18.84
C PRO A 147 13.93 -8.04 -17.77
N ALA A 148 13.51 -7.63 -16.57
CA ALA A 148 13.10 -8.52 -15.48
C ALA A 148 11.57 -8.79 -15.41
N ALA A 149 10.80 -8.39 -16.42
CA ALA A 149 9.33 -8.41 -16.36
C ALA A 149 8.78 -9.83 -16.15
N GLU A 150 9.28 -10.83 -16.90
CA GLU A 150 8.81 -12.22 -16.75
C GLU A 150 9.12 -12.78 -15.36
N TYR A 151 10.26 -12.42 -14.78
CA TYR A 151 10.62 -12.79 -13.40
C TYR A 151 9.65 -12.20 -12.37
N HIS A 152 9.36 -10.89 -12.48
CA HIS A 152 8.41 -10.23 -11.59
C HIS A 152 6.97 -10.72 -11.76
N ALA A 153 6.55 -10.99 -13.01
CA ALA A 153 5.24 -11.51 -13.37
C ALA A 153 5.03 -12.93 -12.82
N ALA A 154 6.00 -13.83 -13.04
CA ALA A 154 5.93 -15.20 -12.53
C ALA A 154 5.88 -15.22 -10.99
N ALA A 155 6.69 -14.38 -10.33
CA ALA A 155 6.70 -14.29 -8.88
C ALA A 155 5.33 -13.86 -8.30
N ARG A 156 4.67 -12.89 -8.93
CA ARG A 156 3.32 -12.43 -8.51
C ARG A 156 2.24 -13.47 -8.77
N ALA A 157 2.33 -14.17 -9.90
CA ALA A 157 1.41 -15.28 -10.22
C ALA A 157 1.51 -16.42 -9.19
N ILE A 158 2.73 -16.78 -8.77
CA ILE A 158 2.96 -17.82 -7.76
C ILE A 158 2.59 -17.31 -6.36
N GLY A 159 2.90 -16.06 -6.03
CA GLY A 159 2.63 -15.46 -4.73
C GLY A 159 1.15 -15.18 -4.45
N GLY A 160 0.28 -15.28 -5.47
CA GLY A 160 -1.16 -15.03 -5.31
C GLY A 160 -1.50 -13.60 -4.90
N CYS A 161 -0.60 -12.65 -5.14
CA CYS A 161 -0.76 -11.25 -4.74
C CYS A 161 -1.46 -10.42 -5.84
N PRO A 162 -1.97 -9.22 -5.49
CA PRO A 162 -2.48 -8.29 -6.49
C PRO A 162 -1.44 -7.96 -7.57
N ILE A 163 -1.92 -7.77 -8.80
CA ILE A 163 -1.07 -7.48 -9.96
C ILE A 163 -1.30 -6.05 -10.39
N TYR A 164 -0.27 -5.23 -10.27
CA TYR A 164 -0.26 -3.84 -10.73
C TYR A 164 0.87 -3.64 -11.75
N VAL A 165 0.58 -2.85 -12.79
CA VAL A 165 1.60 -2.41 -13.74
C VAL A 165 1.63 -0.90 -13.82
N SER A 166 2.83 -0.35 -13.94
CA SER A 166 3.07 1.09 -14.02
C SER A 166 3.86 1.46 -15.27
N ASP A 167 3.74 0.64 -16.31
CA ASP A 167 4.28 1.03 -17.61
C ASP A 167 3.67 2.36 -18.07
N LYS A 168 4.43 3.07 -18.90
CA LYS A 168 3.92 4.26 -19.58
C LYS A 168 2.66 3.89 -20.39
N PRO A 169 1.59 4.70 -20.36
CA PRO A 169 0.40 4.45 -21.18
C PRO A 169 0.74 4.14 -22.64
N GLY A 170 0.13 3.08 -23.17
CA GLY A 170 0.37 2.58 -24.53
C GLY A 170 1.65 1.78 -24.72
N ASN A 171 2.45 1.56 -23.67
CA ASN A 171 3.71 0.82 -23.72
C ASN A 171 3.62 -0.40 -22.79
N HIS A 172 2.80 -1.38 -23.16
CA HIS A 172 2.59 -2.59 -22.37
C HIS A 172 3.00 -3.83 -23.17
N ASN A 173 3.54 -4.83 -22.47
CA ASN A 173 3.72 -6.16 -23.03
C ASN A 173 2.44 -6.99 -22.84
N PHE A 174 1.49 -6.86 -23.76
CA PHE A 174 0.21 -7.58 -23.66
C PHE A 174 0.36 -9.10 -23.70
N ASP A 175 1.40 -9.63 -24.35
CA ASP A 175 1.63 -11.07 -24.39
C ASP A 175 2.04 -11.60 -23.01
N LEU A 176 2.81 -10.84 -22.25
CA LEU A 176 3.10 -11.15 -20.85
C LEU A 176 1.86 -10.98 -19.96
N LEU A 177 1.13 -9.87 -20.09
CA LEU A 177 -0.03 -9.59 -19.22
C LEU A 177 -1.16 -10.61 -19.41
N LYS A 178 -1.38 -11.10 -20.63
CA LYS A 178 -2.35 -12.18 -20.89
C LYS A 178 -1.98 -13.49 -20.20
N LYS A 179 -0.72 -13.72 -19.82
CA LYS A 179 -0.32 -14.90 -19.02
C LYS A 179 -0.73 -14.79 -17.55
N LEU A 180 -1.11 -13.59 -17.08
CA LEU A 180 -1.46 -13.30 -15.69
C LEU A 180 -2.97 -13.26 -15.43
N VAL A 181 -3.78 -13.32 -16.48
CA VAL A 181 -5.24 -13.21 -16.41
C VAL A 181 -5.90 -14.41 -17.09
N LEU A 182 -7.15 -14.68 -16.70
CA LEU A 182 -8.01 -15.63 -17.41
C LEU A 182 -8.47 -15.05 -18.75
N PRO A 183 -9.03 -15.87 -19.67
CA PRO A 183 -9.51 -15.40 -20.97
C PRO A 183 -10.57 -14.29 -20.91
N ASP A 184 -11.30 -14.17 -19.80
CA ASP A 184 -12.28 -13.12 -19.55
C ASP A 184 -11.67 -11.83 -18.94
N GLY A 185 -10.35 -11.82 -18.73
CA GLY A 185 -9.60 -10.70 -18.14
C GLY A 185 -9.58 -10.69 -16.62
N SER A 186 -10.25 -11.63 -15.94
CA SER A 186 -10.20 -11.73 -14.49
C SER A 186 -8.84 -12.26 -14.00
N VAL A 187 -8.47 -11.89 -12.77
CA VAL A 187 -7.24 -12.37 -12.11
C VAL A 187 -7.64 -13.41 -11.07
N LEU A 188 -6.95 -14.55 -11.06
CA LEU A 188 -7.14 -15.56 -10.02
C LEU A 188 -6.73 -15.00 -8.65
N ARG A 189 -7.59 -15.19 -7.64
CA ARG A 189 -7.33 -14.85 -6.25
C ARG A 189 -7.73 -16.00 -5.33
N ALA A 190 -7.07 -16.11 -4.18
CA ALA A 190 -7.50 -17.02 -3.13
C ALA A 190 -8.94 -16.67 -2.69
N LYS A 191 -9.73 -17.71 -2.36
CA LYS A 191 -11.16 -17.55 -2.01
C LYS A 191 -11.38 -16.84 -0.68
N LEU A 192 -10.43 -16.98 0.22
CA LEU A 192 -10.37 -16.38 1.53
C LEU A 192 -8.94 -15.82 1.70
N PRO A 193 -8.65 -15.12 2.81
CA PRO A 193 -7.38 -15.44 3.48
C PRO A 193 -7.14 -16.96 3.49
#